data_AF-A0A2E9MER3-F1
#
_entry.id   AF-A0A2E9MER3-F1
#
_cell.length_a   1.000
_cell.length_b   1.000
_cell.length_c   1.000
_cell.angle_alpha   90.00
_cell.angle_beta   90.00
_cell.angle_gamma   90.00
#
_symmetry.space_group_name_H-M   'P 1'
#
loop_
_entity.id
_entity.type
_entity.pdbx_description
1 polymer ?
#
loop_
_entity_poly.entity_id
_entity_poly.type
_entity_poly.pdbx_seq_one_letter_code
_entity_poly.pdbx_strand_id
1 'polypeptide(L)'
;VASIQDYTAENVEIEIKLPRGVYAKDVVDTLYAFTDCEMSISLNLLVIDGETPRVMSVTEVLQHNVDRLVDILKAQLRIEEGSLNDRLHAKTLEQIFIENRIYKAIEEEKTSEGVIQAVFDGLEKHKKQIKREVTRDDVDILLRIPIRRISLYDIERAKKEMREIKARLKQVRHDLKEIVAFTIAYLKNLIDQQGDAFPRRTEITTFDQVDAREAAKRDLKLDYDKATGYIGYQVEGTHVAHVSLYDRVLVVRKDGSYSVMDAPDKLFVGKGMLYGGFPDKEQIFNVVYRDKSGATCLKRCCIDKYILNRGYDLVPEGGKLLKLSLDSDATVELEYKPVPRLRVLEESFKIADYPVRGLKAGGIRLSKKETKTVRVG
;
A
#
# COMPACT_ATOMS: atom_id res chain seq x y z
N VAL A 1 -7.80 30.29 -4.96
CA VAL A 1 -8.34 30.03 -6.31
C VAL A 1 -9.39 31.09 -6.63
N ALA A 2 -9.36 31.68 -7.83
CA ALA A 2 -10.32 32.69 -8.27
C ALA A 2 -11.56 32.09 -8.97
N SER A 3 -11.35 31.05 -9.79
CA SER A 3 -12.43 30.25 -10.38
C SER A 3 -11.91 28.88 -10.80
N ILE A 4 -12.83 27.91 -10.94
CA ILE A 4 -12.59 26.57 -11.46
C ILE A 4 -13.56 26.35 -12.62
N GLN A 5 -13.06 25.86 -13.76
CA GLN A 5 -13.86 25.54 -14.95
C GLN A 5 -13.52 24.12 -15.41
N ASP A 6 -14.54 23.33 -15.72
CA ASP A 6 -14.39 21.97 -16.25
C ASP A 6 -14.71 21.98 -17.75
N TYR A 7 -13.72 21.62 -18.56
CA TYR A 7 -13.78 21.54 -20.02
C TYR A 7 -13.68 20.10 -20.52
N THR A 8 -13.86 19.12 -19.63
CA THR A 8 -13.76 17.69 -19.95
C THR A 8 -14.68 17.32 -21.12
N ALA A 9 -14.09 16.73 -22.15
CA ALA A 9 -14.79 16.19 -23.32
C ALA A 9 -14.26 14.78 -23.63
N GLU A 10 -13.51 14.61 -24.72
CA GLU A 10 -12.80 13.36 -25.00
C GLU A 10 -11.66 13.12 -23.99
N ASN A 11 -11.02 14.20 -23.53
CA ASN A 11 -9.98 14.19 -22.51
C ASN A 11 -10.43 14.96 -21.27
N VAL A 12 -9.92 14.57 -20.11
CA VAL A 12 -10.11 15.30 -18.85
C VAL A 12 -9.35 16.62 -18.92
N GLU A 13 -10.06 17.73 -18.72
CA GLU A 13 -9.47 19.07 -18.75
C GLU A 13 -10.14 19.96 -17.70
N ILE A 14 -9.37 20.35 -16.67
CA ILE A 14 -9.83 21.22 -15.59
C ILE A 14 -8.95 22.48 -15.55
N GLU A 15 -9.56 23.65 -15.70
CA GLU A 15 -8.89 24.95 -15.67
C GLU A 15 -9.07 25.61 -14.30
N ILE A 16 -7.96 25.97 -13.63
CA ILE A 16 -7.96 26.67 -12.34
C ILE A 16 -7.37 28.08 -12.53
N LYS A 17 -8.19 29.12 -12.36
CA LYS A 17 -7.72 30.52 -12.43
C LYS A 17 -7.22 30.97 -11.07
N LEU A 18 -6.01 31.53 -11.04
CA LEU A 18 -5.37 32.02 -9.82
C LEU A 18 -5.60 33.53 -9.63
N PRO A 19 -5.74 34.01 -8.38
CA PRO A 19 -5.74 35.45 -8.08
C PRO A 19 -4.42 36.12 -8.51
N ARG A 20 -4.45 37.43 -8.77
CA ARG A 20 -3.24 38.20 -9.08
C ARG A 20 -2.20 38.10 -7.97
N GLY A 21 -0.94 37.86 -8.33
CA GLY A 21 0.17 37.73 -7.38
C GLY A 21 0.35 36.34 -6.77
N VAL A 22 -0.43 35.33 -7.20
CA VAL A 22 -0.24 33.92 -6.82
C VAL A 22 0.43 33.17 -7.96
N TYR A 23 1.53 32.48 -7.68
CA TYR A 23 2.24 31.67 -8.66
C TYR A 23 1.67 30.26 -8.73
N ALA A 24 1.63 29.70 -9.95
CA ALA A 24 1.10 28.36 -10.17
C ALA A 24 1.86 27.28 -9.41
N LYS A 25 3.19 27.40 -9.32
CA LYS A 25 4.04 26.42 -8.62
C LYS A 25 3.60 26.20 -7.17
N ASP A 26 3.40 27.30 -6.43
CA ASP A 26 2.97 27.24 -5.03
C ASP A 26 1.58 26.61 -4.86
N VAL A 27 0.71 26.76 -5.86
CA VAL A 27 -0.66 26.21 -5.82
C VAL A 27 -0.69 24.74 -6.19
N VAL A 28 0.18 24.27 -7.09
CA VAL A 28 0.27 22.85 -7.46
C VAL A 28 0.62 22.00 -6.25
N ASP A 29 1.64 22.40 -5.49
CA ASP A 29 2.07 21.71 -4.27
C ASP A 29 0.94 21.68 -3.23
N THR A 30 0.21 22.80 -3.10
CA THR A 30 -0.98 22.90 -2.24
C THR A 30 -2.10 21.98 -2.72
N LEU A 31 -2.34 21.86 -4.03
CA LEU A 31 -3.39 20.98 -4.57
C LEU A 31 -3.09 19.51 -4.27
N TYR A 32 -1.85 19.06 -4.46
CA TYR A 32 -1.46 17.69 -4.08
C TYR A 32 -1.60 17.46 -2.57
N ALA A 33 -1.19 18.42 -1.74
CA ALA A 33 -1.24 18.27 -0.28
C ALA A 33 -2.66 18.24 0.32
N PHE A 34 -3.63 18.89 -0.32
CA PHE A 34 -4.97 19.11 0.26
C PHE A 34 -6.14 18.56 -0.56
N THR A 35 -5.89 17.89 -1.69
CA THR A 35 -6.95 17.32 -2.55
C THR A 35 -6.59 15.90 -3.00
N ASP A 36 -7.54 15.18 -3.58
CA ASP A 36 -7.37 13.83 -4.11
C ASP A 36 -6.47 13.75 -5.37
N CYS A 37 -5.81 14.85 -5.74
CA CYS A 37 -4.71 14.84 -6.71
C CYS A 37 -3.54 13.95 -6.26
N GLU A 38 -3.34 13.79 -4.94
CA GLU A 38 -2.48 12.75 -4.35
C GLU A 38 -3.31 11.91 -3.38
N MET A 39 -3.27 10.59 -3.52
CA MET A 39 -3.93 9.69 -2.59
C MET A 39 -3.07 8.48 -2.26
N SER A 40 -3.10 8.10 -0.98
CA SER A 40 -2.49 6.85 -0.54
C SER A 40 -3.46 5.70 -0.76
N ILE A 41 -3.07 4.75 -1.61
CA ILE A 41 -3.83 3.53 -1.84
C ILE A 41 -3.20 2.40 -1.03
N SER A 42 -3.95 1.88 -0.06
CA SER A 42 -3.53 0.70 0.71
C SER A 42 -3.71 -0.56 -0.14
N LEU A 43 -2.60 -1.21 -0.49
CA LEU A 43 -2.61 -2.45 -1.26
C LEU A 43 -2.61 -3.66 -0.32
N ASN A 44 -3.61 -4.53 -0.45
CA ASN A 44 -3.66 -5.82 0.22
C ASN A 44 -4.13 -6.89 -0.76
N LEU A 45 -3.23 -7.80 -1.14
CA LEU A 45 -3.51 -8.87 -2.10
C LEU A 45 -4.09 -10.10 -1.39
N LEU A 46 -5.33 -9.94 -0.90
CA LEU A 46 -6.11 -11.00 -0.29
C LEU A 46 -6.88 -11.76 -1.39
N VAL A 47 -6.62 -13.06 -1.52
CA VAL A 47 -7.25 -13.94 -2.52
C VAL A 47 -7.81 -15.19 -1.85
N ILE A 48 -8.62 -15.97 -2.58
CA ILE A 48 -9.09 -17.28 -2.14
C ILE A 48 -8.11 -18.34 -2.65
N ASP A 49 -7.45 -19.03 -1.71
CA ASP A 49 -6.57 -20.17 -1.97
C ASP A 49 -7.28 -21.45 -1.49
N GLY A 50 -7.78 -22.23 -2.46
CA GLY A 50 -8.68 -23.36 -2.20
C GLY A 50 -10.02 -22.91 -1.61
N GLU A 51 -10.27 -23.25 -0.34
CA GLU A 51 -11.49 -22.89 0.39
C GLU A 51 -11.26 -21.77 1.43
N THR A 52 -10.05 -21.19 1.47
CA THR A 52 -9.65 -20.24 2.53
C THR A 52 -9.13 -18.92 1.99
N PRO A 53 -9.43 -17.79 2.65
CA PRO A 53 -8.83 -16.50 2.30
C PRO A 53 -7.38 -16.44 2.77
N ARG A 54 -6.47 -16.02 1.89
CA ARG A 54 -5.03 -15.91 2.15
C ARG A 54 -4.47 -14.62 1.55
N VAL A 55 -3.68 -13.89 2.32
CA VAL A 55 -2.86 -12.79 1.80
C VAL A 55 -1.65 -13.39 1.12
N MET A 56 -1.42 -13.02 -0.14
CA MET A 56 -0.34 -13.57 -0.97
C MET A 56 0.51 -12.45 -1.57
N SER A 57 1.76 -12.76 -1.89
CA SER A 57 2.63 -11.90 -2.69
C SER A 57 2.32 -12.02 -4.19
N VAL A 58 2.73 -11.02 -4.97
CA VAL A 58 2.62 -11.06 -6.44
C VAL A 58 3.30 -12.31 -7.02
N THR A 59 4.46 -12.68 -6.48
CA THR A 59 5.21 -13.87 -6.91
C THR A 59 4.43 -15.17 -6.67
N GLU A 60 3.83 -15.34 -5.49
CA GLU A 60 3.03 -16.54 -5.19
C GLU A 60 1.80 -16.64 -6.09
N VAL A 61 1.11 -15.52 -6.33
CA VAL A 61 -0.06 -15.49 -7.22
C VAL A 61 0.34 -15.82 -8.67
N LEU A 62 1.46 -15.26 -9.15
CA LEU A 62 1.96 -15.57 -10.49
C LEU A 62 2.35 -17.04 -10.62
N GLN A 63 3.08 -17.58 -9.65
CA GLN A 63 3.49 -18.98 -9.64
C GLN A 63 2.27 -19.92 -9.70
N HIS A 64 1.27 -19.69 -8.84
CA HIS A 64 0.05 -20.49 -8.81
C HIS A 64 -0.69 -20.47 -10.16
N ASN A 65 -0.83 -19.30 -10.78
CA ASN A 65 -1.51 -19.18 -12.06
C ASN A 65 -0.72 -19.82 -13.21
N VAL A 66 0.61 -19.71 -13.20
CA VAL A 66 1.47 -20.35 -14.21
C VAL A 66 1.45 -21.87 -14.07
N ASP A 67 1.51 -22.41 -12.86
CA ASP A 67 1.41 -23.85 -12.61
C ASP A 67 0.06 -24.41 -13.11
N ARG A 68 -1.03 -23.70 -12.81
CA ARG A 68 -2.36 -24.04 -13.32
C ARG A 68 -2.43 -23.96 -14.85
N LEU A 69 -1.78 -22.97 -15.47
CA LEU A 69 -1.72 -22.86 -16.93
C LEU A 69 -0.98 -24.06 -17.55
N VAL A 70 0.15 -24.48 -16.97
CA VAL A 70 0.90 -25.67 -17.40
C VAL A 70 -0.01 -26.91 -17.35
N ASP A 71 -0.76 -27.09 -16.27
CA ASP A 71 -1.69 -28.22 -16.13
C ASP A 71 -2.81 -28.21 -17.18
N ILE A 72 -3.38 -27.04 -17.46
CA ILE A 72 -4.43 -26.86 -18.48
C ILE A 72 -3.87 -27.21 -19.87
N LEU A 73 -2.72 -26.65 -20.24
CA LEU A 73 -2.09 -26.91 -21.54
C LEU A 73 -1.71 -28.38 -21.70
N LYS A 74 -1.22 -29.02 -20.63
CA LYS A 74 -0.92 -30.45 -20.61
C LYS A 74 -2.17 -31.30 -20.82
N ALA A 75 -3.28 -30.94 -20.18
CA ALA A 75 -4.55 -31.63 -20.37
C ALA A 75 -5.06 -31.49 -21.81
N GLN A 76 -4.97 -30.29 -22.40
CA GLN A 76 -5.33 -30.05 -23.79
C GLN A 76 -4.50 -30.90 -24.76
N LEU A 77 -3.18 -30.94 -24.58
CA LEU A 77 -2.29 -31.76 -25.40
C LEU A 77 -2.58 -33.26 -25.27
N ARG A 78 -2.96 -33.75 -24.07
CA ARG A 78 -3.38 -35.15 -23.88
C ARG A 78 -4.69 -35.48 -24.59
N ILE A 79 -5.65 -34.55 -24.59
CA ILE A 79 -6.90 -34.70 -25.34
C ILE A 79 -6.59 -34.76 -26.84
N GLU A 80 -5.72 -33.87 -27.33
CA GLU A 80 -5.28 -33.87 -28.72
C GLU A 80 -4.56 -35.18 -29.08
N GLU A 81 -3.64 -35.65 -28.22
CA GLU A 81 -2.95 -36.93 -28.40
C GLU A 81 -3.94 -38.10 -28.50
N GLY A 82 -4.93 -38.16 -27.61
CA GLY A 82 -5.99 -39.17 -27.64
C GLY A 82 -6.75 -39.15 -28.95
N SER A 83 -7.26 -38.00 -29.34
CA SER A 83 -7.99 -37.80 -30.61
C SER A 83 -7.16 -38.21 -31.83
N LEU A 84 -5.88 -37.85 -31.86
CA LEU A 84 -4.97 -38.22 -32.95
C LEU A 84 -4.69 -39.74 -32.98
N ASN A 85 -4.54 -40.39 -31.83
CA ASN A 85 -4.38 -41.85 -31.76
C ASN A 85 -5.63 -42.57 -32.24
N ASP A 86 -6.82 -42.13 -31.84
CA ASP A 86 -8.09 -42.71 -32.28
C ASP A 86 -8.29 -42.56 -33.79
N ARG A 87 -8.01 -41.36 -34.32
CA ARG A 87 -8.02 -41.10 -35.77
C ARG A 87 -7.02 -41.99 -36.50
N LEU A 88 -5.81 -42.16 -35.95
CA LEU A 88 -4.80 -43.01 -36.56
C LEU A 88 -5.22 -44.49 -36.55
N HIS A 89 -5.82 -44.95 -35.45
CA HIS A 89 -6.35 -46.31 -35.32
C HIS A 89 -7.44 -46.57 -36.36
N ALA A 90 -8.46 -45.72 -36.42
CA ALA A 90 -9.55 -45.83 -37.40
C ALA A 90 -9.03 -45.85 -38.84
N LYS A 91 -8.08 -44.99 -39.19
CA LYS A 91 -7.45 -44.97 -40.52
C LYS A 91 -6.62 -46.21 -40.80
N THR A 92 -5.92 -46.74 -39.81
CA THR A 92 -5.15 -48.00 -39.93
C THR A 92 -6.09 -49.17 -40.20
N LEU A 93 -7.22 -49.24 -39.49
CA LEU A 93 -8.24 -50.26 -39.71
C LEU A 93 -8.89 -50.11 -41.09
N GLU A 94 -9.29 -48.90 -41.50
CA GLU A 94 -9.85 -48.62 -42.84
C GLU A 94 -8.85 -49.06 -43.93
N GLN A 95 -7.58 -48.73 -43.78
CA GLN A 95 -6.53 -49.13 -44.72
C GLN A 95 -6.42 -50.65 -44.82
N ILE A 96 -6.30 -51.36 -43.70
CA ILE A 96 -6.15 -52.83 -43.68
C ILE A 96 -7.40 -53.50 -44.27
N PHE A 97 -8.59 -53.00 -43.92
CA PHE A 97 -9.88 -53.51 -44.38
C PHE A 97 -10.02 -53.45 -45.90
N ILE A 98 -9.61 -52.33 -46.51
CA ILE A 98 -9.71 -52.11 -47.96
C ILE A 98 -8.55 -52.78 -48.71
N GLU A 99 -7.29 -52.55 -48.29
CA GLU A 99 -6.11 -53.06 -49.00
C GLU A 99 -6.04 -54.59 -49.03
N ASN A 100 -6.40 -55.25 -47.92
CA ASN A 100 -6.40 -56.72 -47.83
C ASN A 100 -7.75 -57.34 -48.22
N ARG A 101 -8.69 -56.54 -48.72
CA ARG A 101 -10.01 -56.97 -49.21
C ARG A 101 -10.81 -57.77 -48.18
N ILE A 102 -10.72 -57.40 -46.90
CA ILE A 102 -11.42 -58.09 -45.79
C ILE A 102 -12.95 -58.05 -46.00
N TYR A 103 -13.45 -56.98 -46.61
CA TYR A 103 -14.86 -56.83 -46.98
C TYR A 103 -15.40 -57.89 -47.96
N LYS A 104 -14.55 -58.72 -48.60
CA LYS A 104 -15.04 -59.84 -49.41
C LYS A 104 -15.38 -61.06 -48.56
N ALA A 105 -14.69 -61.25 -47.44
CA ALA A 105 -14.90 -62.39 -46.55
C ALA A 105 -16.29 -62.36 -45.89
N ILE A 106 -16.92 -61.18 -45.81
CA ILE A 106 -18.27 -61.02 -45.26
C ILE A 106 -19.38 -61.36 -46.26
N GLU A 107 -19.08 -61.53 -47.57
CA GLU A 107 -20.11 -61.82 -48.59
C GLU A 107 -20.72 -63.22 -48.44
N GLU A 108 -19.95 -64.17 -47.88
CA GLU A 108 -20.37 -65.57 -47.68
C GLU A 108 -21.09 -65.80 -46.34
N GLU A 109 -21.10 -64.79 -45.46
CA GLU A 109 -21.66 -64.86 -44.11
C GLU A 109 -23.17 -64.62 -44.08
N LYS A 110 -23.90 -65.47 -43.34
CA LYS A 110 -25.37 -65.45 -43.28
C LYS A 110 -25.95 -64.82 -42.01
N THR A 111 -25.10 -64.52 -41.03
CA THR A 111 -25.52 -64.01 -39.73
C THR A 111 -24.75 -62.74 -39.39
N SER A 112 -25.38 -61.83 -38.62
CA SER A 112 -24.72 -60.60 -38.19
C SER A 112 -23.48 -60.87 -37.33
N GLU A 113 -23.49 -61.92 -36.51
CA GLU A 113 -22.31 -62.29 -35.71
C GLU A 113 -21.21 -62.91 -36.58
N GLY A 114 -21.57 -63.72 -37.58
CA GLY A 114 -20.63 -64.25 -38.57
C GLY A 114 -19.91 -63.15 -39.34
N VAL A 115 -20.64 -62.11 -39.78
CA VAL A 115 -20.05 -60.93 -40.44
C VAL A 115 -19.03 -60.22 -39.53
N ILE A 116 -19.38 -59.98 -38.26
CA ILE A 116 -18.48 -59.31 -37.30
C ILE A 116 -17.23 -60.17 -37.06
N GLN A 117 -17.40 -61.49 -36.87
CA GLN A 117 -16.29 -62.41 -36.64
C GLN A 117 -15.35 -62.49 -37.84
N ALA A 118 -15.89 -62.54 -39.06
CA ALA A 118 -15.08 -62.53 -40.28
C ALA A 118 -14.20 -61.28 -40.41
N VAL A 119 -14.69 -60.11 -39.98
CA VAL A 119 -13.87 -58.88 -39.94
C VAL A 119 -12.79 -58.97 -38.87
N PHE A 120 -13.11 -59.47 -37.66
CA PHE A 120 -12.12 -59.69 -36.61
C PHE A 120 -11.00 -60.64 -37.06
N ASP A 121 -11.36 -61.79 -37.62
CA ASP A 121 -10.39 -62.79 -38.11
C ASP A 121 -9.51 -62.23 -39.24
N GLY A 122 -10.09 -61.38 -40.10
CA GLY A 122 -9.36 -60.64 -41.13
C GLY A 122 -8.34 -59.67 -40.54
N LEU A 123 -8.74 -58.89 -39.51
CA LEU A 123 -7.86 -57.91 -38.85
C LEU A 123 -6.79 -58.57 -37.97
N GLU A 124 -7.08 -59.73 -37.37
CA GLU A 124 -6.16 -60.47 -36.49
C GLU A 124 -4.87 -60.85 -37.23
N LYS A 125 -4.95 -61.17 -38.52
CA LYS A 125 -3.78 -61.42 -39.38
C LYS A 125 -2.82 -60.23 -39.48
N HIS A 126 -3.32 -59.02 -39.21
CA HIS A 126 -2.58 -57.76 -39.27
C HIS A 126 -2.38 -57.12 -37.89
N LYS A 127 -2.61 -57.84 -36.80
CA LYS A 127 -2.50 -57.34 -35.42
C LYS A 127 -1.19 -56.60 -35.11
N LYS A 128 -0.07 -56.97 -35.74
CA LYS A 128 1.23 -56.28 -35.58
C LYS A 128 1.20 -54.80 -36.03
N GLN A 129 0.30 -54.44 -36.94
CA GLN A 129 0.14 -53.06 -37.43
C GLN A 129 -0.87 -52.27 -36.58
N ILE A 130 -1.76 -52.97 -35.88
CA ILE A 130 -2.83 -52.40 -35.08
C ILE A 130 -2.33 -52.21 -33.65
N LYS A 131 -2.24 -50.95 -33.20
CA LYS A 131 -1.62 -50.62 -31.91
C LYS A 131 -2.55 -50.74 -30.71
N ARG A 132 -3.86 -50.70 -30.95
CA ARG A 132 -4.91 -50.80 -29.94
C ARG A 132 -5.74 -52.04 -30.22
N GLU A 133 -6.34 -52.61 -29.19
CA GLU A 133 -7.35 -53.64 -29.37
C GLU A 133 -8.49 -53.13 -30.28
N VAL A 134 -8.96 -54.02 -31.16
CA VAL A 134 -10.09 -53.73 -32.05
C VAL A 134 -11.37 -53.99 -31.27
N THR A 135 -12.25 -53.00 -31.22
CA THR A 135 -13.54 -53.10 -30.54
C THR A 135 -14.66 -53.43 -31.52
N ARG A 136 -15.83 -53.83 -31.01
CA ARG A 136 -17.02 -54.02 -31.84
C ARG A 136 -17.44 -52.73 -32.55
N ASP A 137 -17.34 -51.59 -31.87
CA ASP A 137 -17.63 -50.28 -32.46
C ASP A 137 -16.70 -49.95 -33.63
N ASP A 138 -15.41 -50.33 -33.53
CA ASP A 138 -14.45 -50.17 -34.63
C ASP A 138 -14.89 -51.00 -35.85
N VAL A 139 -15.36 -52.23 -35.65
CA VAL A 139 -15.88 -53.10 -36.73
C VAL A 139 -17.15 -52.53 -37.33
N ASP A 140 -18.09 -52.04 -36.52
CA ASP A 140 -19.32 -51.43 -37.00
C ASP A 140 -19.04 -50.18 -37.86
N ILE A 141 -18.02 -49.39 -37.52
CA ILE A 141 -17.56 -48.27 -38.34
C ILE A 141 -17.04 -48.76 -39.70
N LEU A 142 -16.24 -49.84 -39.74
CA LEU A 142 -15.74 -50.42 -40.99
C LEU A 142 -16.88 -50.92 -41.89
N LEU A 143 -17.87 -51.59 -41.31
CA LEU A 143 -19.03 -52.12 -42.04
C LEU A 143 -19.92 -51.00 -42.62
N ARG A 144 -19.90 -49.80 -42.04
CA ARG A 144 -20.63 -48.62 -42.54
C ARG A 144 -19.92 -47.90 -43.69
N ILE A 145 -18.72 -48.31 -44.09
CA ILE A 145 -17.99 -47.69 -45.20
C ILE A 145 -18.76 -47.94 -46.51
N PRO A 146 -19.19 -46.89 -47.23
CA PRO A 146 -19.92 -47.07 -48.48
C PRO A 146 -19.07 -47.78 -49.53
N ILE A 147 -19.66 -48.71 -50.30
CA ILE A 147 -18.95 -49.45 -51.36
C ILE A 147 -18.24 -48.50 -52.33
N ARG A 148 -18.87 -47.38 -52.71
CA ARG A 148 -18.25 -46.34 -53.56
C ARG A 148 -16.93 -45.81 -52.99
N ARG A 149 -16.83 -45.67 -51.67
CA ARG A 149 -15.61 -45.20 -50.98
C ARG A 149 -14.50 -46.26 -50.99
N ILE A 150 -14.86 -47.54 -50.94
CA ILE A 150 -13.93 -48.66 -51.10
C ILE A 150 -13.39 -48.67 -52.55
N SER A 151 -14.26 -48.51 -53.55
CA SER A 151 -13.87 -48.53 -54.97
C SER A 151 -13.00 -47.34 -55.38
N LEU A 152 -13.22 -46.17 -54.79
CA LEU A 152 -12.45 -44.94 -55.04
C LEU A 152 -11.34 -44.72 -54.01
N TYR A 153 -10.97 -45.76 -53.25
CA TYR A 153 -9.98 -45.60 -52.18
C TYR A 153 -8.60 -45.31 -52.74
N ASP A 154 -8.07 -44.14 -52.38
CA ASP A 154 -6.73 -43.71 -52.75
C ASP A 154 -5.74 -44.04 -51.63
N ILE A 155 -4.95 -45.08 -51.87
CA ILE A 155 -3.93 -45.58 -50.95
C ILE A 155 -2.85 -44.53 -50.67
N GLU A 156 -2.43 -43.76 -51.68
CA GLU A 156 -1.37 -42.76 -51.51
C GLU A 156 -1.84 -41.59 -50.66
N ARG A 157 -3.08 -41.13 -50.91
CA ARG A 157 -3.72 -40.10 -50.10
C ARG A 157 -3.90 -40.55 -48.65
N ALA A 158 -4.39 -41.77 -48.41
CA ALA A 158 -4.54 -42.30 -47.05
C ALA A 158 -3.19 -42.41 -46.32
N LYS A 159 -2.14 -42.89 -47.01
CA LYS A 159 -0.77 -42.92 -46.49
C LYS A 159 -0.23 -41.52 -46.18
N LYS A 160 -0.57 -40.50 -46.96
CA LYS A 160 -0.22 -39.11 -46.67
C LYS A 160 -0.92 -38.61 -45.40
N GLU A 161 -2.24 -38.79 -45.29
CA GLU A 161 -3.00 -38.41 -44.10
C GLU A 161 -2.46 -39.07 -42.82
N MET A 162 -2.16 -40.37 -42.87
CA MET A 162 -1.56 -41.06 -41.72
C MET A 162 -0.15 -40.56 -41.37
N ARG A 163 0.66 -40.14 -42.36
CA ARG A 163 1.97 -39.52 -42.10
C ARG A 163 1.83 -38.18 -41.39
N GLU A 164 0.87 -37.35 -41.80
CA GLU A 164 0.57 -36.07 -41.15
C GLU A 164 0.11 -36.28 -39.70
N ILE A 165 -0.80 -37.23 -39.45
CA ILE A 165 -1.25 -37.58 -38.10
C ILE A 165 -0.06 -38.06 -37.23
N LYS A 166 0.80 -38.93 -37.77
CA LYS A 166 2.00 -39.41 -37.06
C LYS A 166 2.99 -38.28 -36.76
N ALA A 167 3.17 -37.35 -37.70
CA ALA A 167 4.04 -36.18 -37.50
C ALA A 167 3.48 -35.27 -36.40
N ARG A 168 2.17 -35.00 -36.40
CA ARG A 168 1.52 -34.22 -35.34
C ARG A 168 1.59 -34.93 -33.99
N LEU A 169 1.34 -36.24 -33.92
CA LEU A 169 1.53 -37.04 -32.70
C LEU A 169 2.95 -36.94 -32.15
N LYS A 170 3.96 -37.00 -33.03
CA LYS A 170 5.36 -36.84 -32.61
C LYS A 170 5.60 -35.47 -31.99
N GLN A 171 5.05 -34.41 -32.59
CA GLN A 171 5.15 -33.05 -32.04
C GLN A 171 4.43 -32.93 -30.70
N VAL A 172 3.17 -33.38 -30.61
CA VAL A 172 2.39 -33.34 -29.35
C VAL A 172 3.09 -34.08 -28.22
N ARG A 173 3.69 -35.25 -28.51
CA ARG A 173 4.49 -36.00 -27.52
C ARG A 173 5.76 -35.27 -27.10
N HIS A 174 6.41 -34.58 -28.03
CA HIS A 174 7.55 -33.74 -27.72
C HIS A 174 7.13 -32.57 -26.83
N ASP A 175 6.05 -31.88 -27.17
CA ASP A 175 5.50 -30.76 -26.40
C ASP A 175 5.04 -31.20 -25.00
N LEU A 176 4.44 -32.40 -24.86
CA LEU A 176 4.08 -32.99 -23.57
C LEU A 176 5.30 -33.31 -22.70
N LYS A 177 6.40 -33.74 -23.32
CA LYS A 177 7.67 -34.00 -22.62
C LYS A 177 8.32 -32.69 -22.18
N GLU A 178 8.30 -31.68 -23.04
CA GLU A 178 8.90 -30.35 -22.82
C GLU A 178 7.82 -29.31 -22.49
N ILE A 179 6.89 -29.65 -21.59
CA ILE A 179 5.68 -28.84 -21.34
C ILE A 179 5.99 -27.40 -20.89
N VAL A 180 7.10 -27.21 -20.17
CA VAL A 180 7.54 -25.89 -19.72
C VAL A 180 7.96 -25.03 -20.92
N ALA A 181 8.76 -25.59 -21.84
CA ALA A 181 9.18 -24.88 -23.04
C ALA A 181 7.99 -24.54 -23.95
N PHE A 182 7.05 -25.47 -24.09
CA PHE A 182 5.79 -25.24 -24.80
C PHE A 182 4.98 -24.09 -24.17
N THR A 183 4.85 -24.08 -22.85
CA THR A 183 4.10 -23.04 -22.12
C THR A 183 4.76 -21.67 -22.26
N ILE A 184 6.10 -21.60 -22.22
CA ILE A 184 6.84 -20.35 -22.47
C ILE A 184 6.57 -19.84 -23.89
N ALA A 185 6.62 -20.72 -24.90
CA ALA A 185 6.35 -20.36 -26.28
C ALA A 185 4.90 -19.86 -26.47
N TYR A 186 3.94 -20.50 -25.80
CA TYR A 186 2.55 -20.07 -25.77
C TYR A 186 2.40 -18.64 -25.20
N LEU A 187 3.00 -18.37 -24.04
CA LEU A 187 2.95 -17.04 -23.42
C LEU A 187 3.63 -15.96 -24.26
N LYS A 188 4.77 -16.28 -24.88
CA LYS A 188 5.44 -15.35 -25.80
C LYS A 188 4.55 -14.98 -26.99
N ASN A 189 3.94 -15.98 -27.62
CA ASN A 189 3.02 -15.75 -28.73
C ASN A 189 1.81 -14.90 -28.30
N LEU A 190 1.28 -15.14 -27.09
CA LEU A 190 0.20 -14.31 -26.55
C LEU A 190 0.63 -12.85 -26.38
N ILE A 191 1.83 -12.61 -25.86
CA ILE A 191 2.39 -11.26 -25.73
C ILE A 191 2.63 -10.63 -27.11
N ASP A 192 3.15 -11.38 -28.08
CA ASP A 192 3.39 -10.86 -29.44
C ASP A 192 2.08 -10.50 -30.16
N GLN A 193 0.99 -11.23 -29.89
CA GLN A 193 -0.32 -10.96 -30.50
C GLN A 193 -1.09 -9.82 -29.84
N GLN A 194 -0.98 -9.68 -28.51
CA GLN A 194 -1.86 -8.82 -27.72
C GLN A 194 -1.13 -7.68 -26.99
N GLY A 195 0.19 -7.71 -26.88
CA GLY A 195 0.97 -6.77 -26.07
C GLY A 195 0.75 -5.31 -26.46
N ASP A 196 0.75 -5.02 -27.76
CA ASP A 196 0.57 -3.66 -28.29
C ASP A 196 -0.83 -3.08 -28.01
N ALA A 197 -1.83 -3.93 -27.78
CA ALA A 197 -3.18 -3.49 -27.43
C ALA A 197 -3.29 -3.01 -25.97
N PHE A 198 -2.33 -3.34 -25.12
CA PHE A 198 -2.35 -3.01 -23.68
C PHE A 198 -1.08 -2.27 -23.24
N PRO A 199 -0.81 -1.06 -23.78
CA PRO A 199 0.34 -0.27 -23.36
C PRO A 199 0.19 0.23 -21.92
N ARG A 200 1.32 0.45 -21.24
CA ARG A 200 1.35 1.06 -19.92
C ARG A 200 0.83 2.50 -19.99
N ARG A 201 -0.20 2.80 -19.18
CA ARG A 201 -0.84 4.13 -19.08
C ARG A 201 -0.34 4.97 -17.90
N THR A 202 0.43 4.37 -17.01
CA THR A 202 0.90 4.97 -15.76
C THR A 202 2.42 5.06 -15.76
N GLU A 203 2.97 6.13 -15.21
CA GLU A 203 4.40 6.26 -14.97
C GLU A 203 4.73 5.94 -13.51
N ILE A 204 5.89 5.34 -13.25
CA ILE A 204 6.41 5.15 -11.89
C ILE A 204 7.45 6.24 -11.65
N THR A 205 7.11 7.19 -10.79
CA THR A 205 7.95 8.33 -10.46
C THR A 205 8.07 8.47 -8.94
N THR A 206 9.08 9.21 -8.49
CA THR A 206 9.19 9.64 -7.09
C THR A 206 8.85 11.12 -7.03
N PHE A 207 7.98 11.50 -6.09
CA PHE A 207 7.70 12.89 -5.76
C PHE A 207 8.06 13.15 -4.31
N ASP A 208 8.60 14.35 -4.04
CA ASP A 208 8.83 14.80 -2.67
C ASP A 208 7.47 15.07 -2.04
N GLN A 209 7.18 14.39 -0.93
CA GLN A 209 5.93 14.60 -0.20
C GLN A 209 5.93 16.03 0.33
N VAL A 210 5.07 16.88 -0.23
CA VAL A 210 4.87 18.24 0.25
C VAL A 210 4.20 18.12 1.62
N ASP A 211 4.92 18.44 2.71
CA ASP A 211 4.30 18.52 4.02
C ASP A 211 3.26 19.64 3.96
N ALA A 212 1.99 19.27 4.10
CA ALA A 212 0.87 20.20 4.10
C ALA A 212 1.09 21.39 5.07
N ARG A 213 1.92 21.21 6.11
CA ARG A 213 2.31 22.30 7.02
C ARG A 213 3.27 23.31 6.42
N GLU A 214 4.21 22.89 5.58
CA GLU A 214 5.17 23.80 4.94
C GLU A 214 4.52 24.60 3.79
N ALA A 215 3.52 24.01 3.13
CA ALA A 215 2.76 24.68 2.07
C ALA A 215 1.70 25.68 2.58
N ALA A 216 1.29 25.57 3.85
CA ALA A 216 0.27 26.44 4.43
C ALA A 216 0.84 27.83 4.75
N LYS A 217 0.27 28.88 4.13
CA LYS A 217 0.62 30.28 4.45
C LYS A 217 0.15 30.63 5.86
N ARG A 218 1.03 31.28 6.64
CA ARG A 218 0.73 31.81 7.99
C ARG A 218 0.06 33.17 7.92
N ASP A 219 -1.20 33.21 7.48
CA ASP A 219 -1.95 34.43 7.24
C ASP A 219 -2.90 34.81 8.40
N LEU A 220 -3.18 33.90 9.33
CA LEU A 220 -4.02 34.16 10.48
C LEU A 220 -3.24 34.85 11.62
N LYS A 221 -3.82 35.88 12.21
CA LYS A 221 -3.20 36.64 13.29
C LYS A 221 -3.62 36.08 14.65
N LEU A 222 -2.74 35.34 15.31
CA LEU A 222 -3.00 34.82 16.65
C LEU A 222 -2.76 35.91 17.70
N ASP A 223 -3.80 36.29 18.43
CA ASP A 223 -3.75 37.31 19.47
C ASP A 223 -4.24 36.77 20.82
N TYR A 224 -3.79 37.39 21.91
CA TYR A 224 -4.20 37.07 23.28
C TYR A 224 -4.76 38.31 23.99
N ASP A 225 -6.00 38.21 24.44
CA ASP A 225 -6.67 39.23 25.25
C ASP A 225 -6.36 39.01 26.74
N LYS A 226 -5.55 39.92 27.30
CA LYS A 226 -5.16 39.89 28.73
C LYS A 226 -6.34 40.15 29.67
N ALA A 227 -7.36 40.90 29.24
CA ALA A 227 -8.49 41.28 30.07
C ALA A 227 -9.48 40.13 30.23
N THR A 228 -9.77 39.41 29.15
CA THR A 228 -10.73 38.28 29.15
C THR A 228 -10.04 36.93 29.36
N GLY A 229 -8.77 36.78 28.97
CA GLY A 229 -8.01 35.53 29.07
C GLY A 229 -8.20 34.57 27.89
N TYR A 230 -8.65 35.08 26.74
CA TYR A 230 -8.80 34.29 25.51
C TYR A 230 -7.61 34.46 24.57
N ILE A 231 -7.23 33.40 23.88
CA ILE A 231 -6.25 33.39 22.79
C ILE A 231 -6.91 32.80 21.53
N GLY A 232 -6.61 33.34 20.36
CA GLY A 232 -7.08 32.78 19.10
C GLY A 232 -6.97 33.76 17.94
N TYR A 233 -7.18 33.27 16.72
CA TYR A 233 -7.14 34.12 15.53
C TYR A 233 -8.42 34.92 15.28
N GLN A 234 -9.49 34.67 16.06
CA GLN A 234 -10.70 35.51 16.13
C GLN A 234 -10.75 36.38 17.41
N VAL A 235 -9.64 36.46 18.14
CA VAL A 235 -9.53 37.28 19.35
C VAL A 235 -8.81 38.57 19.00
N GLU A 236 -9.28 39.70 19.52
CA GLU A 236 -8.57 40.97 19.44
C GLU A 236 -7.78 41.20 20.72
N GLY A 237 -6.46 41.35 20.62
CA GLY A 237 -5.64 41.48 21.82
C GLY A 237 -4.19 41.84 21.52
N THR A 238 -3.29 41.43 22.42
CA THR A 238 -1.86 41.54 22.20
C THR A 238 -1.43 40.49 21.17
N HIS A 239 -0.73 40.92 20.13
CA HIS A 239 -0.23 40.00 19.11
C HIS A 239 0.73 38.96 19.68
N VAL A 240 0.52 37.70 19.28
CA VAL A 240 1.35 36.56 19.67
C VAL A 240 2.21 36.12 18.49
N ALA A 241 1.58 35.71 17.39
CA ALA A 241 2.27 35.24 16.18
C ALA A 241 1.32 35.21 14.97
N HIS A 242 1.90 35.10 13.77
CA HIS A 242 1.16 34.69 12.56
C HIS A 242 1.15 33.16 12.46
N VAL A 243 -0.03 32.56 12.26
CA VAL A 243 -0.24 31.11 12.23
C VAL A 243 -1.04 30.70 11.00
N SER A 244 -0.94 29.43 10.62
CA SER A 244 -1.89 28.74 9.75
C SER A 244 -2.86 27.90 10.60
N LEU A 245 -3.94 27.39 10.00
CA LEU A 245 -4.86 26.46 10.67
C LEU A 245 -4.19 25.15 11.13
N TYR A 246 -3.00 24.82 10.60
CA TYR A 246 -2.28 23.58 10.88
C TYR A 246 -1.08 23.77 11.82
N ASP A 247 -0.77 25.02 12.17
CA ASP A 247 0.29 25.33 13.10
C ASP A 247 -0.11 24.94 14.53
N ARG A 248 0.90 24.53 15.31
CA ARG A 248 0.73 24.21 16.72
C ARG A 248 1.14 25.38 17.58
N VAL A 249 0.37 25.63 18.63
CA VAL A 249 0.61 26.68 19.61
C VAL A 249 0.82 26.05 20.98
N LEU A 250 1.93 26.39 21.61
CA LEU A 250 2.21 26.13 23.01
C LEU A 250 1.71 27.30 23.86
N VAL A 251 0.90 26.99 24.86
CA VAL A 251 0.46 27.95 25.87
C VAL A 251 0.94 27.52 27.25
N VAL A 252 1.57 28.45 27.98
CA VAL A 252 1.89 28.30 29.40
C VAL A 252 1.04 29.27 30.21
N ARG A 253 0.21 28.73 31.10
CA ARG A 253 -0.73 29.47 31.94
C ARG A 253 -0.06 29.99 33.20
N LYS A 254 -0.76 30.88 33.91
CA LYS A 254 -0.26 31.57 35.12
C LYS A 254 0.15 30.63 36.25
N ASP A 255 -0.48 29.46 36.35
CA ASP A 255 -0.19 28.44 37.36
C ASP A 255 1.03 27.55 37.01
N GLY A 256 1.57 27.68 35.80
CA GLY A 256 2.65 26.83 35.29
C GLY A 256 2.17 25.58 34.56
N SER A 257 0.85 25.42 34.39
CA SER A 257 0.30 24.41 33.49
C SER A 257 0.55 24.83 32.04
N TYR A 258 0.82 23.86 31.18
CA TYR A 258 1.01 24.09 29.75
C TYR A 258 0.28 23.04 28.91
N SER A 259 -0.01 23.41 27.68
CA SER A 259 -0.62 22.54 26.69
C SER A 259 -0.19 22.95 25.29
N VAL A 260 -0.04 21.98 24.39
CA VAL A 260 0.17 22.23 22.95
C VAL A 260 -1.08 21.83 22.21
N MET A 261 -1.58 22.70 21.34
CA MET A 261 -2.81 22.51 20.57
C MET A 261 -2.65 23.05 19.15
N ASP A 262 -3.55 22.70 18.25
CA ASP A 262 -3.65 23.37 16.95
C ASP A 262 -4.10 24.83 17.15
N ALA A 263 -3.75 25.70 16.21
CA ALA A 263 -4.05 27.13 16.27
C ALA A 263 -5.56 27.38 16.51
N PRO A 264 -5.96 27.90 17.68
CA PRO A 264 -7.37 28.01 18.03
C PRO A 264 -8.02 29.24 17.37
N ASP A 265 -9.29 29.10 17.00
CA ASP A 265 -10.15 30.23 16.62
C ASP A 265 -10.37 31.16 17.82
N LYS A 266 -10.76 30.59 18.97
CA LYS A 266 -10.93 31.27 20.25
C LYS A 266 -10.93 30.25 21.40
N LEU A 267 -9.93 30.34 22.26
CA LEU A 267 -9.75 29.45 23.41
C LEU A 267 -9.51 30.22 24.71
N PHE A 268 -10.17 29.83 25.79
CA PHE A 268 -9.91 30.37 27.11
C PHE A 268 -8.67 29.70 27.73
N VAL A 269 -7.65 30.50 28.07
CA VAL A 269 -6.40 30.05 28.70
C VAL A 269 -6.16 30.67 30.07
N GLY A 270 -7.12 31.46 30.55
CA GLY A 270 -7.04 32.16 31.82
C GLY A 270 -6.25 33.47 31.73
N LYS A 271 -6.43 34.33 32.74
CA LYS A 271 -5.75 35.63 32.80
C LYS A 271 -4.31 35.47 33.26
N GLY A 272 -3.42 36.24 32.65
CA GLY A 272 -1.99 36.24 32.97
C GLY A 272 -1.22 35.05 32.38
N MET A 273 -1.57 34.63 31.16
CA MET A 273 -0.73 33.73 30.34
C MET A 273 0.74 34.17 30.39
N LEU A 274 1.64 33.20 30.62
CA LEU A 274 3.07 33.42 30.77
C LEU A 274 3.83 33.25 29.46
N TYR A 275 3.34 32.38 28.58
CA TYR A 275 3.90 32.17 27.25
C TYR A 275 2.80 31.75 26.27
N GLY A 276 2.87 32.28 25.06
CA GLY A 276 2.11 31.84 23.90
C GLY A 276 3.02 31.94 22.68
N GLY A 277 3.11 30.88 21.88
CA GLY A 277 3.98 30.84 20.72
C GLY A 277 4.09 29.45 20.12
N PHE A 278 4.99 29.29 19.15
CA PHE A 278 5.26 27.97 18.57
C PHE A 278 5.96 27.06 19.58
N PRO A 279 5.65 25.75 19.61
CA PRO A 279 6.41 24.79 20.39
C PRO A 279 7.82 24.67 19.80
N ASP A 280 8.81 25.18 20.51
CA ASP A 280 10.23 25.03 20.20
C ASP A 280 10.87 24.06 21.20
N LYS A 281 11.51 23.02 20.67
CA LYS A 281 12.18 21.97 21.47
C LYS A 281 13.48 22.46 22.09
N GLU A 282 14.07 23.52 21.56
CA GLU A 282 15.31 24.11 22.04
C GLU A 282 15.06 25.24 23.04
N GLN A 283 13.86 25.82 23.06
CA GLN A 283 13.47 26.86 24.01
C GLN A 283 13.56 26.35 25.46
N ILE A 284 14.47 26.97 26.22
CA ILE A 284 14.64 26.72 27.65
C ILE A 284 13.63 27.56 28.42
N PHE A 285 12.85 26.89 29.28
CA PHE A 285 11.97 27.52 30.26
C PHE A 285 12.67 27.51 31.62
N ASN A 286 12.92 28.71 32.18
CA ASN A 286 13.51 28.90 33.50
C ASN A 286 12.39 29.13 34.52
N VAL A 287 12.08 28.09 35.27
CA VAL A 287 10.92 27.99 36.16
C VAL A 287 11.39 28.12 37.61
N VAL A 288 11.09 29.26 38.25
CA VAL A 288 11.30 29.44 39.68
C VAL A 288 10.00 29.10 40.41
N TYR A 289 10.04 28.14 41.32
CA TYR A 289 8.87 27.67 42.05
C TYR A 289 9.17 27.38 43.51
N ARG A 290 8.13 27.30 44.34
CA ARG A 290 8.20 26.83 45.72
C ARG A 290 7.75 25.37 45.77
N ASP A 291 8.54 24.47 46.34
CA ASP A 291 8.19 23.06 46.47
C ASP A 291 7.25 22.78 47.66
N LYS A 292 6.78 21.52 47.80
CA LYS A 292 5.92 21.08 48.92
C LYS A 292 6.56 21.33 50.30
N SER A 293 7.90 21.41 50.38
CA SER A 293 8.64 21.67 51.62
C SER A 293 8.80 23.17 51.94
N GLY A 294 8.31 24.05 51.05
CA GLY A 294 8.45 25.50 51.18
C GLY A 294 9.77 26.05 50.63
N ALA A 295 10.66 25.21 50.08
CA ALA A 295 11.93 25.63 49.53
C ALA A 295 11.75 26.26 48.14
N THR A 296 12.55 27.28 47.82
CA THR A 296 12.60 27.88 46.49
C THR A 296 13.56 27.09 45.61
N CYS A 297 13.08 26.70 44.43
CA CYS A 297 13.79 25.87 43.46
C CYS A 297 13.80 26.53 42.08
N LEU A 298 14.86 26.30 41.32
CA LEU A 298 15.01 26.67 39.92
C LEU A 298 15.04 25.39 39.06
N LYS A 299 14.15 25.31 38.06
CA LYS A 299 14.16 24.26 37.05
C LYS A 299 14.34 24.89 35.69
N ARG A 300 15.36 24.45 34.96
CA ARG A 300 15.56 24.76 33.55
C ARG A 300 15.15 23.53 32.74
N CYS A 301 14.22 23.65 31.80
CA CYS A 301 13.75 22.51 31.00
C CYS A 301 13.22 22.95 29.63
N CYS A 302 13.24 22.03 28.67
CA CYS A 302 12.60 22.20 27.36
C CYS A 302 11.34 21.33 27.26
N ILE A 303 10.37 21.76 26.46
CA ILE A 303 9.15 20.99 26.17
C ILE A 303 9.39 20.25 24.84
N ASP A 304 10.05 19.10 24.93
CA ASP A 304 10.49 18.31 23.77
C ASP A 304 9.42 17.33 23.25
N LYS A 305 8.52 16.90 24.14
CA LYS A 305 7.45 15.92 23.88
C LYS A 305 6.13 16.37 24.47
N TYR A 306 5.07 16.17 23.72
CA TYR A 306 3.70 16.50 24.12
C TYR A 306 2.70 15.63 23.35
N ILE A 307 1.53 15.45 23.94
CA ILE A 307 0.33 14.97 23.26
C ILE A 307 -0.57 16.19 23.03
N LEU A 308 -1.10 16.34 21.82
CA LEU A 308 -1.99 17.46 21.50
C LEU A 308 -3.18 17.51 22.45
N ASN A 309 -3.58 18.73 22.82
CA ASN A 309 -4.71 19.03 23.71
C ASN A 309 -4.60 18.43 25.12
N ARG A 310 -3.46 17.84 25.49
CA ARG A 310 -3.21 17.35 26.85
C ARG A 310 -2.51 18.43 27.69
N GLY A 311 -3.02 18.63 28.90
CA GLY A 311 -2.42 19.50 29.91
C GLY A 311 -1.32 18.80 30.71
N TYR A 312 -0.28 19.57 31.05
CA TYR A 312 0.87 19.14 31.84
C TYR A 312 1.34 20.29 32.74
N ASP A 313 2.16 20.00 33.75
CA ASP A 313 2.67 21.01 34.68
C ASP A 313 4.20 21.14 34.60
N LEU A 314 4.69 22.38 34.54
CA LEU A 314 6.13 22.67 34.63
C LEU A 314 6.67 22.49 36.05
N VAL A 315 5.79 22.68 37.04
CA VAL A 315 6.09 22.62 38.47
C VAL A 315 5.69 21.24 39.01
N PRO A 316 6.51 20.60 39.86
CA PRO A 316 6.12 19.36 40.52
C PRO A 316 4.82 19.51 41.32
N GLU A 317 4.09 18.41 41.48
CA GLU A 317 2.84 18.37 42.23
C GLU A 317 2.98 19.06 43.60
N GLY A 318 1.96 19.83 44.02
CA GLY A 318 1.95 20.60 45.28
C GLY A 318 2.99 21.72 45.36
N GLY A 319 3.76 21.97 44.30
CA GLY A 319 4.58 23.17 44.17
C GLY A 319 3.76 24.36 43.66
N LYS A 320 4.25 25.56 43.91
CA LYS A 320 3.64 26.82 43.45
C LYS A 320 4.61 27.59 42.57
N LEU A 321 4.22 27.89 41.34
CA LEU A 321 5.01 28.74 40.45
C LEU A 321 5.19 30.15 41.06
N LEU A 322 6.42 30.67 41.02
CA LEU A 322 6.75 32.02 41.45
C LEU A 322 7.07 32.92 40.26
N LYS A 323 7.92 32.45 39.35
CA LYS A 323 8.33 33.20 38.15
C LYS A 323 8.70 32.26 37.00
N LEU A 324 8.43 32.70 35.79
CA LEU A 324 8.90 32.09 34.54
C LEU A 324 9.76 33.12 33.79
N SER A 325 10.87 32.68 33.23
CA SER A 325 11.69 33.45 32.29
C SER A 325 12.14 32.55 31.13
N LEU A 326 12.27 33.15 29.95
CA LEU A 326 12.91 32.51 28.79
C LEU A 326 14.39 32.89 28.66
N ASP A 327 14.78 33.97 29.34
CA ASP A 327 16.17 34.46 29.37
C ASP A 327 16.99 33.57 30.31
N SER A 328 18.01 32.91 29.73
CA SER A 328 18.94 32.04 30.47
C SER A 328 20.12 32.78 31.09
N ASP A 329 20.37 34.03 30.67
CA ASP A 329 21.43 34.88 31.20
C ASP A 329 20.94 35.72 32.40
N ALA A 330 19.61 35.76 32.61
CA ALA A 330 18.98 36.42 33.74
C ALA A 330 19.40 35.81 35.10
N THR A 331 19.22 36.61 36.14
CA THR A 331 19.59 36.27 37.50
C THR A 331 18.34 36.19 38.39
N VAL A 332 18.28 35.17 39.25
CA VAL A 332 17.22 35.02 40.26
C VAL A 332 17.66 35.69 41.55
N GLU A 333 16.93 36.72 41.97
CA GLU A 333 17.13 37.39 43.25
C GLU A 333 16.06 36.95 44.26
N LEU A 334 16.50 36.46 45.41
CA LEU A 334 15.65 36.03 46.51
C LEU A 334 15.79 36.99 47.69
N GLU A 335 14.72 37.67 48.05
CA GLU A 335 14.60 38.44 49.30
C GLU A 335 13.92 37.57 50.36
N TYR A 336 14.54 37.36 51.51
CA TYR A 336 14.02 36.51 52.58
C TYR A 336 13.23 37.30 53.63
N LYS A 337 12.29 36.63 54.29
CA LYS A 337 11.63 37.20 55.47
C LYS A 337 12.63 37.30 56.63
N PRO A 338 12.72 38.45 57.33
CA PRO A 338 13.60 38.59 58.49
C PRO A 338 13.16 37.65 59.62
N VAL A 339 14.06 36.76 60.06
CA VAL A 339 13.88 35.92 61.25
C VAL A 339 15.08 36.08 62.20
N PRO A 340 14.91 35.93 63.52
CA PRO A 340 16.01 36.08 64.47
C PRO A 340 17.21 35.20 64.09
N ARG A 341 18.42 35.79 64.07
CA ARG A 341 19.70 35.16 63.69
C ARG A 341 19.95 34.96 62.19
N LEU A 342 19.07 35.42 61.30
CA LEU A 342 19.33 35.43 59.86
C LEU A 342 20.27 36.58 59.46
N ARG A 343 21.47 36.26 58.94
CA ARG A 343 22.49 37.25 58.56
C ARG A 343 22.42 37.71 57.11
N VAL A 344 21.84 36.91 56.22
CA VAL A 344 21.75 37.18 54.78
C VAL A 344 20.28 37.29 54.40
N LEU A 345 19.86 38.49 54.02
CA LEU A 345 18.49 38.83 53.65
C LEU A 345 18.23 38.74 52.14
N GLU A 346 19.28 38.81 51.33
CA GLU A 346 19.20 38.74 49.87
C GLU A 346 20.26 37.80 49.32
N GLU A 347 19.88 36.95 48.37
CA GLU A 347 20.79 36.07 47.63
C GLU A 347 20.46 36.12 46.14
N SER A 348 21.49 36.00 45.31
CA SER A 348 21.41 36.15 43.85
C SER A 348 22.03 34.93 43.16
N PHE A 349 21.34 34.37 42.19
CA PHE A 349 21.69 33.12 41.51
C PHE A 349 21.61 33.29 40.00
N LYS A 350 22.73 33.14 39.28
CA LYS A 350 22.74 33.17 37.82
C LYS A 350 22.06 31.93 37.28
N ILE A 351 21.07 32.08 36.39
CA ILE A 351 20.33 30.95 35.85
C ILE A 351 21.25 30.01 35.05
N ALA A 352 22.17 30.59 34.27
CA ALA A 352 23.10 29.85 33.42
C ALA A 352 23.95 28.81 34.18
N ASP A 353 24.25 29.04 35.46
CA ASP A 353 25.08 28.16 36.29
C ASP A 353 24.39 26.81 36.62
N TYR A 354 23.09 26.69 36.39
CA TYR A 354 22.31 25.49 36.69
C TYR A 354 22.09 24.65 35.43
N PRO A 355 22.19 23.31 35.49
CA PRO A 355 21.96 22.46 34.33
C PRO A 355 20.50 22.43 33.89
N VAL A 356 20.28 22.25 32.58
CA VAL A 356 18.98 21.89 32.02
C VAL A 356 18.62 20.46 32.44
N ARG A 357 17.43 20.28 33.00
CA ARG A 357 16.92 18.98 33.47
C ARG A 357 15.73 18.52 32.62
N GLY A 358 15.50 17.21 32.61
CA GLY A 358 14.34 16.64 31.93
C GLY A 358 13.02 17.15 32.48
N LEU A 359 11.98 17.14 31.65
CA LEU A 359 10.67 17.74 31.95
C LEU A 359 10.00 17.16 33.21
N LYS A 360 10.22 15.87 33.52
CA LYS A 360 9.71 15.21 34.74
C LYS A 360 10.59 15.41 35.97
N ALA A 361 11.81 15.93 35.83
CA ALA A 361 12.70 16.14 36.95
C ALA A 361 12.27 17.37 37.78
N GLY A 362 12.52 17.31 39.09
CA GLY A 362 12.41 18.49 39.95
C GLY A 362 13.51 19.52 39.67
N GLY A 363 13.30 20.76 40.10
CA GLY A 363 14.31 21.81 40.08
C GLY A 363 15.43 21.59 41.10
N ILE A 364 16.49 22.37 40.97
CA ILE A 364 17.57 22.47 41.95
C ILE A 364 17.16 23.50 43.00
N ARG A 365 17.37 23.16 44.27
CA ARG A 365 17.01 24.01 45.39
C ARG A 365 17.97 25.18 45.48
N LEU A 366 17.45 26.39 45.42
CA LEU A 366 18.21 27.62 45.66
C LEU A 366 18.29 27.92 47.15
N SER A 367 17.16 27.83 47.86
CA SER A 367 17.11 28.15 49.29
C SER A 367 15.98 27.44 50.01
N LYS A 368 16.20 27.13 51.30
CA LYS A 368 15.17 26.60 52.22
C LYS A 368 14.50 27.70 53.06
N LYS A 369 15.05 28.93 53.03
CA LYS A 369 14.54 30.06 53.81
C LYS A 369 13.23 30.54 53.21
N GLU A 370 12.33 31.04 54.05
CA GLU A 370 11.06 31.59 53.56
C GLU A 370 11.32 32.88 52.76
N THR A 371 11.02 32.82 51.46
CA THR A 371 11.17 33.95 50.53
C THR A 371 10.00 34.91 50.63
N LYS A 372 10.32 36.19 50.84
CA LYS A 372 9.39 37.34 50.81
C LYS A 372 9.13 37.77 49.37
N THR A 373 10.19 37.96 48.58
CA THR A 373 10.10 38.41 47.18
C THR A 373 11.03 37.57 46.32
N VAL A 374 10.59 37.28 45.10
CA VAL A 374 11.41 36.65 44.04
C VAL A 374 11.41 37.56 42.84
N ARG A 375 12.59 37.95 42.37
CA ARG A 375 12.77 38.71 41.13
C ARG A 375 13.62 37.90 40.16
N VAL A 376 13.34 38.08 38.88
CA VAL A 376 14.14 37.55 37.78
C VAL A 376 14.36 38.72 36.84
N GLY A 377 15.62 39.06 36.59
CA GLY A 377 16.02 40.22 35.80
C GLY A 377 17.46 40.14 35.33
#